data_AF-A0A679IV50-F1
#
_entry.id   AF-A0A679IV50-F1
#
_cell.length_a   1.000
_cell.length_b   1.000
_cell.length_c   1.000
_cell.angle_alpha   90.00
_cell.angle_beta   90.00
_cell.angle_gamma   90.00
#
_symmetry.space_group_name_H-M   'P 1'
#
loop_
_entity.id
_entity.type
_entity.pdbx_description
1 polymer ?
#
loop_
_entity_poly.entity_id
_entity_poly.type
_entity_poly.pdbx_seq_one_letter_code
_entity_poly.pdbx_strand_id
1 'polypeptide(L)'
;MLFGAPSKPIDRAREAVRTCRDEAAANRWDQVIAITDNPELITQQPQLLLQRLQAAFILADDDIIGCILKDLPNAALPLAVKFATVRQLAVNKRAHLAARLLIDTPSLHDTTRFLKSTGLVFKHLRDAKLKRELLDLVAKVSGGGSSIKPTVSELTFAPQPAQEVFGSVKLVASPNTDALHLKGLKREVAVFNRLIARPLKPTVSEYRNVFTHPSGQIWTENKAIVVSKGFPLDVTDRTQTENIPLALGLNRGSRGIYHWLIDYLPRLAWLKSSGLIENEGCKILLNAARSGFEQDTLEMLDLGNAVQKLDRSVFVERLLVARVGFRGMSGWRHLDSIYEELGERASTLAASNTAELPDRVYVTRRDAARRVMKNEADVEAVARKLGFTVMEFSKIPLWHQFAIARHASVIMSPHGAGLSHIIVANPGLQVIEILPIMEGTYQLRFNYARLSIVKGHQYSAWLEPQHPGFDAWTVDLPAFTTFLKKTLKARPAGSGR
;
A
#
# COMPACT_ATOMS: atom_id res chain seq x y z
N MET A 1 -1.81 9.39 -41.86
CA MET A 1 -1.57 10.73 -41.30
C MET A 1 -2.64 10.96 -40.24
N LEU A 2 -2.26 11.17 -38.98
CA LEU A 2 -3.13 10.94 -37.83
C LEU A 2 -3.70 12.20 -37.15
N PHE A 3 -3.38 13.41 -37.61
CA PHE A 3 -3.73 14.63 -36.88
C PHE A 3 -4.10 15.79 -37.82
N GLY A 4 -5.39 16.12 -37.88
CA GLY A 4 -5.97 17.30 -38.54
C GLY A 4 -6.79 18.16 -37.57
N ALA A 5 -6.96 19.45 -37.87
CA ALA A 5 -7.52 20.47 -36.96
C ALA A 5 -9.06 20.38 -36.77
N PRO A 6 -9.62 20.87 -35.64
CA PRO A 6 -10.92 20.42 -35.14
C PRO A 6 -12.09 21.40 -35.41
N SER A 7 -13.29 20.87 -35.68
CA SER A 7 -14.54 21.56 -35.36
C SER A 7 -15.66 20.57 -34.97
N LYS A 8 -16.37 20.85 -33.88
CA LYS A 8 -17.46 20.06 -33.22
C LYS A 8 -17.18 18.64 -32.61
N PRO A 9 -16.02 18.31 -31.98
CA PRO A 9 -15.63 16.89 -31.77
C PRO A 9 -15.69 16.35 -30.31
N ILE A 10 -15.66 17.23 -29.29
CA ILE A 10 -15.40 16.84 -27.88
C ILE A 10 -16.49 15.94 -27.28
N ASP A 11 -17.77 16.16 -27.61
CA ASP A 11 -18.87 15.38 -27.01
C ASP A 11 -18.91 13.94 -27.53
N ARG A 12 -18.62 13.72 -28.82
CA ARG A 12 -18.50 12.37 -29.41
C ARG A 12 -17.35 11.58 -28.78
N ALA A 13 -16.21 12.22 -28.52
CA ALA A 13 -15.09 11.55 -27.87
C ALA A 13 -15.35 11.28 -26.38
N ARG A 14 -16.08 12.17 -25.68
CA ARG A 14 -16.55 11.91 -24.30
C ARG A 14 -17.54 10.76 -24.24
N GLU A 15 -18.47 10.70 -25.18
CA GLU A 15 -19.41 9.58 -25.33
C GLU A 15 -18.66 8.28 -25.59
N ALA A 16 -17.69 8.27 -26.51
CA ALA A 16 -16.85 7.10 -26.77
C ALA A 16 -16.15 6.57 -25.51
N VAL A 17 -15.65 7.44 -24.63
CA VAL A 17 -15.04 7.03 -23.35
C VAL A 17 -16.04 6.32 -22.45
N ARG A 18 -17.30 6.80 -22.40
CA ARG A 18 -18.37 6.18 -21.63
C ARG A 18 -18.75 4.83 -22.24
N THR A 19 -18.99 4.79 -23.55
CA THR A 19 -19.34 3.56 -24.27
C THR A 19 -18.25 2.50 -24.11
N CYS A 20 -16.97 2.84 -24.25
CA CYS A 20 -15.88 1.89 -24.00
C CYS A 20 -15.87 1.35 -22.56
N ARG A 21 -16.29 2.12 -21.55
CA ARG A 21 -16.42 1.60 -20.18
C ARG A 21 -17.58 0.62 -20.06
N ASP A 22 -18.71 0.95 -20.65
CA ASP A 22 -19.91 0.11 -20.60
C ASP A 22 -19.69 -1.22 -21.35
N GLU A 23 -19.03 -1.17 -22.52
CA GLU A 23 -18.63 -2.36 -23.29
C GLU A 23 -17.60 -3.21 -22.55
N ALA A 24 -16.58 -2.59 -21.94
CA ALA A 24 -15.60 -3.29 -21.11
C ALA A 24 -16.25 -3.96 -19.88
N ALA A 25 -17.22 -3.29 -19.24
CA ALA A 25 -17.96 -3.85 -18.11
C ALA A 25 -18.82 -5.05 -18.52
N ALA A 26 -19.28 -5.07 -19.78
CA ALA A 26 -20.00 -6.19 -20.37
C ALA A 26 -19.10 -7.27 -21.00
N ASN A 27 -17.76 -7.19 -20.81
CA ASN A 27 -16.76 -8.08 -21.43
C ASN A 27 -16.78 -8.10 -22.97
N ARG A 28 -17.27 -7.05 -23.63
CA ARG A 28 -17.30 -6.93 -25.10
C ARG A 28 -16.06 -6.17 -25.61
N TRP A 29 -14.91 -6.81 -25.51
CA TRP A 29 -13.61 -6.17 -25.79
C TRP A 29 -13.40 -5.85 -27.28
N ASP A 30 -13.97 -6.62 -28.20
CA ASP A 30 -13.93 -6.32 -29.64
C ASP A 30 -14.61 -4.99 -29.98
N GLN A 31 -15.70 -4.66 -29.27
CA GLN A 31 -16.38 -3.37 -29.42
C GLN A 31 -15.53 -2.21 -28.90
N VAL A 32 -14.79 -2.42 -27.81
CA VAL A 32 -13.80 -1.44 -27.33
C VAL A 32 -12.74 -1.18 -28.41
N ILE A 33 -12.25 -2.23 -29.09
CA ILE A 33 -11.33 -2.08 -30.23
C ILE A 33 -11.99 -1.28 -31.36
N ALA A 34 -13.21 -1.64 -31.79
CA ALA A 34 -13.91 -0.95 -32.87
C ALA A 34 -14.13 0.55 -32.59
N ILE A 35 -14.57 0.91 -31.37
CA ILE A 35 -14.79 2.31 -30.98
C ILE A 35 -13.47 3.09 -30.99
N THR A 36 -12.39 2.47 -30.51
CA THR A 36 -11.07 3.09 -30.39
C THR A 36 -10.23 3.02 -31.66
N ASP A 37 -10.76 2.45 -32.75
CA ASP A 37 -10.07 2.38 -34.03
C ASP A 37 -9.97 3.75 -34.71
N ASN A 38 -10.88 4.66 -34.38
CA ASN A 38 -10.84 6.04 -34.85
C ASN A 38 -9.74 6.85 -34.11
N PRO A 39 -8.65 7.25 -34.79
CA PRO A 39 -7.55 7.93 -34.12
C PRO A 39 -7.83 9.40 -33.75
N GLU A 40 -8.82 10.03 -34.39
CA GLU A 40 -9.25 11.38 -34.01
C GLU A 40 -9.84 11.39 -32.60
N LEU A 41 -10.56 10.33 -32.22
CA LEU A 41 -11.11 10.18 -30.88
C LEU A 41 -10.00 10.03 -29.84
N ILE A 42 -8.96 9.24 -30.15
CA ILE A 42 -7.78 9.10 -29.27
C ILE A 42 -7.06 10.44 -29.12
N THR A 43 -6.94 11.23 -30.18
CA THR A 43 -6.32 12.55 -30.13
C THR A 43 -7.07 13.48 -29.17
N GLN A 44 -8.40 13.46 -29.23
CA GLN A 44 -9.26 14.32 -28.42
C GLN A 44 -9.41 13.82 -26.98
N GLN A 45 -9.39 12.50 -26.77
CA GLN A 45 -9.49 11.84 -25.47
C GLN A 45 -8.42 10.74 -25.35
N PRO A 46 -7.17 11.10 -25.02
CA PRO A 46 -6.03 10.18 -25.00
C PRO A 46 -6.17 8.95 -24.09
N GLN A 47 -7.07 8.97 -23.10
CA GLN A 47 -7.39 7.81 -22.29
C GLN A 47 -8.01 6.65 -23.09
N LEU A 48 -8.61 6.92 -24.25
CA LEU A 48 -9.13 5.87 -25.15
C LEU A 48 -8.01 4.94 -25.62
N LEU A 49 -6.77 5.45 -25.76
CA LEU A 49 -5.61 4.61 -26.07
C LEU A 49 -5.36 3.54 -24.99
N LEU A 50 -5.54 3.90 -23.72
CA LEU A 50 -5.36 2.97 -22.59
C LEU A 50 -6.47 1.93 -22.53
N GLN A 51 -7.68 2.26 -23.00
CA GLN A 51 -8.77 1.30 -23.15
C GLN A 51 -8.53 0.36 -24.32
N ARG A 52 -8.08 0.88 -25.47
CA ARG A 52 -7.67 0.08 -26.62
C ARG A 52 -6.56 -0.90 -26.26
N LEU A 53 -5.52 -0.42 -25.59
CA LEU A 53 -4.39 -1.24 -25.16
C LEU A 53 -4.83 -2.31 -24.15
N GLN A 54 -5.73 -1.99 -23.22
CA GLN A 54 -6.29 -2.97 -22.30
C GLN A 54 -7.10 -4.06 -23.02
N ALA A 55 -7.92 -3.68 -24.01
CA ALA A 55 -8.68 -4.61 -24.82
C ALA A 55 -7.75 -5.54 -25.62
N ALA A 56 -6.70 -5.00 -26.23
CA ALA A 56 -5.70 -5.78 -26.97
C ALA A 56 -4.98 -6.81 -26.07
N PHE A 57 -4.66 -6.47 -24.81
CA PHE A 57 -4.12 -7.46 -23.88
C PHE A 57 -5.09 -8.59 -23.54
N ILE A 58 -6.38 -8.28 -23.42
CA ILE A 58 -7.41 -9.27 -23.06
C ILE A 58 -7.68 -10.21 -24.24
N LEU A 59 -7.72 -9.67 -25.45
CA LEU A 59 -7.89 -10.42 -26.69
C LEU A 59 -6.60 -11.12 -27.15
N ALA A 60 -5.48 -10.86 -26.48
CA ALA A 60 -4.14 -11.31 -26.87
C ALA A 60 -3.76 -10.91 -28.32
N ASP A 61 -4.19 -9.73 -28.74
CA ASP A 61 -3.93 -9.17 -30.07
C ASP A 61 -2.62 -8.37 -30.05
N ASP A 62 -1.52 -9.04 -30.42
CA ASP A 62 -0.19 -8.43 -30.47
C ASP A 62 -0.01 -7.47 -31.68
N ASP A 63 -0.85 -7.57 -32.72
CA ASP A 63 -0.80 -6.67 -33.88
C ASP A 63 -1.29 -5.27 -33.51
N ILE A 64 -2.41 -5.17 -32.78
CA ILE A 64 -2.91 -3.89 -32.26
C ILE A 64 -1.89 -3.26 -31.30
N ILE A 65 -1.27 -4.06 -30.43
CA ILE A 65 -0.21 -3.59 -29.53
C ILE A 65 0.96 -3.04 -30.35
N GLY A 66 1.41 -3.77 -31.37
CA GLY A 66 2.47 -3.35 -32.28
C GLY A 66 2.15 -2.02 -32.98
N CYS A 67 0.95 -1.89 -33.55
CA CYS A 67 0.48 -0.66 -34.19
C CYS A 67 0.49 0.54 -33.23
N ILE A 68 -0.05 0.37 -32.02
CA ILE A 68 -0.03 1.43 -31.00
C ILE A 68 1.40 1.88 -30.73
N LEU A 69 2.32 0.94 -30.51
CA LEU A 69 3.68 1.26 -30.09
C LEU A 69 4.56 1.80 -31.21
N LYS A 70 4.24 1.52 -32.47
CA LYS A 70 4.96 2.07 -33.63
C LYS A 70 4.86 3.59 -33.69
N ASP A 71 3.66 4.13 -33.46
CA ASP A 71 3.40 5.57 -33.63
C ASP A 71 3.54 6.36 -32.32
N LEU A 72 3.40 5.70 -31.17
CA LEU A 72 3.37 6.34 -29.85
C LEU A 72 4.61 7.19 -29.49
N PRO A 73 5.86 6.81 -29.83
CA PRO A 73 7.04 7.61 -29.52
C PRO A 73 6.93 9.04 -30.07
N ASN A 74 6.48 9.16 -31.31
CA ASN A 74 6.38 10.42 -32.05
C ASN A 74 5.00 11.10 -31.92
N ALA A 75 4.00 10.42 -31.38
CA ALA A 75 2.66 10.97 -31.22
C ALA A 75 2.66 12.18 -30.26
N ALA A 76 1.90 13.22 -30.63
CA ALA A 76 1.66 14.42 -29.84
C ALA A 76 0.62 14.18 -28.72
N LEU A 77 0.88 13.18 -27.88
CA LEU A 77 0.04 12.79 -26.75
C LEU A 77 0.63 13.25 -25.41
N PRO A 78 -0.21 13.50 -24.40
CA PRO A 78 0.26 13.85 -23.06
C PRO A 78 1.24 12.82 -22.50
N LEU A 79 2.34 13.27 -21.88
CA LEU A 79 3.34 12.38 -21.27
C LEU A 79 2.72 11.42 -20.24
N ALA A 80 1.66 11.85 -19.55
CA ALA A 80 0.92 11.01 -18.61
C ALA A 80 0.33 9.75 -19.26
N VAL A 81 -0.14 9.86 -20.51
CA VAL A 81 -0.68 8.73 -21.29
C VAL A 81 0.46 7.80 -21.70
N LYS A 82 1.57 8.35 -22.21
CA LYS A 82 2.76 7.55 -22.55
C LYS A 82 3.29 6.77 -21.35
N PHE A 83 3.41 7.40 -20.18
CA PHE A 83 3.80 6.70 -18.94
C PHE A 83 2.76 5.67 -18.48
N ALA A 84 1.47 5.93 -18.67
CA ALA A 84 0.42 4.96 -18.37
C ALA A 84 0.51 3.73 -19.29
N THR A 85 0.83 3.91 -20.59
CA THR A 85 1.10 2.82 -21.53
C THR A 85 2.31 1.99 -21.09
N VAL A 86 3.44 2.62 -20.74
CA VAL A 86 4.62 1.92 -20.17
C VAL A 86 4.23 1.07 -18.98
N ARG A 87 3.40 1.61 -18.07
CA ARG A 87 2.91 0.88 -16.89
C ARG A 87 2.04 -0.31 -17.28
N GLN A 88 1.07 -0.15 -18.18
CA GLN A 88 0.19 -1.23 -18.59
C GLN A 88 0.98 -2.36 -19.27
N LEU A 89 1.95 -2.05 -20.14
CA LEU A 89 2.84 -3.04 -20.74
C LEU A 89 3.62 -3.83 -19.69
N ALA A 90 4.21 -3.15 -18.70
CA ALA A 90 4.99 -3.80 -17.66
C ALA A 90 4.13 -4.73 -16.77
N VAL A 91 2.90 -4.32 -16.42
CA VAL A 91 1.97 -5.15 -15.62
C VAL A 91 1.46 -6.35 -16.41
N ASN A 92 1.20 -6.19 -17.71
CA ASN A 92 0.73 -7.26 -18.60
C ASN A 92 1.86 -8.12 -19.17
N LYS A 93 2.98 -8.25 -18.43
CA LYS A 93 4.13 -9.12 -18.78
C LYS A 93 4.80 -8.79 -20.13
N ARG A 94 4.64 -7.58 -20.65
CA ARG A 94 5.30 -7.07 -21.87
C ARG A 94 6.40 -6.06 -21.55
N ALA A 95 7.25 -6.39 -20.58
CA ALA A 95 8.28 -5.46 -20.08
C ALA A 95 9.36 -5.08 -21.11
N HIS A 96 9.60 -5.93 -22.11
CA HIS A 96 10.52 -5.62 -23.22
C HIS A 96 9.98 -4.48 -24.10
N LEU A 97 8.67 -4.50 -24.42
CA LEU A 97 7.99 -3.40 -25.12
C LEU A 97 7.98 -2.11 -24.29
N ALA A 98 7.74 -2.23 -22.97
CA ALA A 98 7.79 -1.08 -22.06
C ALA A 98 9.18 -0.44 -22.03
N ALA A 99 10.25 -1.25 -22.03
CA ALA A 99 11.63 -0.78 -22.08
C ALA A 99 11.94 -0.10 -23.42
N ARG A 100 11.56 -0.72 -24.54
CA ARG A 100 11.74 -0.18 -25.89
C ARG A 100 11.02 1.17 -26.04
N LEU A 101 9.77 1.28 -25.58
CA LEU A 101 9.03 2.54 -25.58
C LEU A 101 9.74 3.64 -24.77
N LEU A 102 10.30 3.31 -23.60
CA LEU A 102 11.07 4.27 -22.80
C LEU A 102 12.36 4.72 -23.50
N ILE A 103 13.07 3.80 -24.15
CA ILE A 103 14.32 4.07 -24.87
C ILE A 103 14.05 4.94 -26.10
N ASP A 104 13.06 4.57 -26.89
CA ASP A 104 12.79 5.16 -28.21
C ASP A 104 11.98 6.47 -28.14
N THR A 105 11.57 6.92 -26.94
CA THR A 105 10.78 8.14 -26.76
C THR A 105 11.57 9.24 -26.03
N PRO A 106 12.38 10.05 -26.74
CA PRO A 106 13.18 11.13 -26.13
C PRO A 106 12.40 12.10 -25.24
N SER A 107 11.14 12.38 -25.59
CA SER A 107 10.25 13.26 -24.81
C SER A 107 9.94 12.78 -23.39
N LEU A 108 10.34 11.55 -23.02
CA LEU A 108 10.20 11.05 -21.64
C LEU A 108 11.46 11.31 -20.80
N HIS A 109 12.63 11.51 -21.42
CA HIS A 109 13.94 11.34 -20.79
C HIS A 109 14.33 12.47 -19.82
N ASP A 110 13.74 13.66 -19.90
CA ASP A 110 14.09 14.81 -19.05
C ASP A 110 13.25 14.90 -17.77
N THR A 111 12.41 13.90 -17.50
CA THR A 111 11.47 13.94 -16.38
C THR A 111 11.87 12.97 -15.28
N THR A 112 11.69 13.39 -14.01
CA THR A 112 11.80 12.46 -12.87
C THR A 112 10.82 11.28 -13.00
N ARG A 113 9.71 11.46 -13.73
CA ARG A 113 8.71 10.42 -14.03
C ARG A 113 9.30 9.27 -14.85
N PHE A 114 10.28 9.52 -15.72
CA PHE A 114 11.02 8.47 -16.39
C PHE A 114 11.69 7.53 -15.40
N LEU A 115 12.50 8.07 -14.49
CA LEU A 115 13.21 7.30 -13.46
C LEU A 115 12.25 6.51 -12.57
N LYS A 116 11.09 7.10 -12.23
CA LYS A 116 10.05 6.40 -11.46
C LYS A 116 9.48 5.20 -12.23
N SER A 117 9.28 5.36 -13.55
CA SER A 117 8.62 4.37 -14.39
C SER A 117 9.50 3.16 -14.68
N THR A 118 10.83 3.33 -14.71
CA THR A 118 11.77 2.23 -15.00
C THR A 118 11.75 1.13 -13.94
N GLY A 119 11.43 1.44 -12.67
CA GLY A 119 11.44 0.45 -11.58
C GLY A 119 10.48 -0.73 -11.81
N LEU A 120 9.27 -0.46 -12.33
CA LEU A 120 8.32 -1.53 -12.66
C LEU A 120 8.77 -2.35 -13.88
N VAL A 121 9.39 -1.68 -14.85
CA VAL A 121 9.94 -2.32 -16.06
C VAL A 121 11.06 -3.29 -15.68
N PHE A 122 12.05 -2.84 -14.90
CA PHE A 122 13.18 -3.68 -14.47
C PHE A 122 12.75 -4.91 -13.66
N LYS A 123 11.64 -4.84 -12.91
CA LYS A 123 11.11 -5.97 -12.15
C LYS A 123 10.79 -7.17 -13.05
N HIS A 124 10.37 -6.92 -14.29
CA HIS A 124 9.88 -7.93 -15.23
C HIS A 124 10.75 -8.07 -16.49
N LEU A 125 11.67 -7.13 -16.74
CA LEU A 125 12.57 -7.17 -17.90
C LEU A 125 13.61 -8.29 -17.76
N ARG A 126 13.67 -9.17 -18.76
CA ARG A 126 14.61 -10.30 -18.84
C ARG A 126 15.68 -10.14 -19.92
N ASP A 127 15.38 -9.37 -20.97
CA ASP A 127 16.32 -9.10 -22.05
C ASP A 127 17.53 -8.29 -21.54
N ALA A 128 18.72 -8.87 -21.66
CA ALA A 128 19.96 -8.28 -21.14
C ALA A 128 20.41 -7.04 -21.94
N LYS A 129 20.19 -7.02 -23.25
CA LYS A 129 20.57 -5.90 -24.12
C LYS A 129 19.70 -4.69 -23.83
N LEU A 130 18.37 -4.87 -23.82
CA LEU A 130 17.42 -3.82 -23.44
C LEU A 130 17.66 -3.32 -22.01
N LYS A 131 17.98 -4.23 -21.08
CA LYS A 131 18.28 -3.85 -19.70
C LYS A 131 19.51 -2.95 -19.62
N ARG A 132 20.57 -3.24 -20.38
CA ARG A 132 21.77 -2.40 -20.45
C ARG A 132 21.47 -1.03 -21.07
N GLU A 133 20.81 -1.01 -22.24
CA GLU A 133 20.39 0.25 -22.90
C GLU A 133 19.56 1.13 -21.96
N LEU A 134 18.60 0.55 -21.22
CA LEU A 134 17.79 1.30 -20.27
C LEU A 134 18.58 1.76 -19.04
N LEU A 135 19.56 0.99 -18.56
CA LEU A 135 20.42 1.39 -17.45
C LEU A 135 21.31 2.58 -17.83
N ASP A 136 21.88 2.59 -19.03
CA ASP A 136 22.69 3.71 -19.53
C ASP A 136 21.85 4.99 -19.60
N LEU A 137 20.61 4.87 -20.08
CA LEU A 137 19.67 5.99 -20.10
C LEU A 137 19.29 6.44 -18.68
N VAL A 138 19.05 5.52 -17.76
CA VAL A 138 18.79 5.85 -16.34
C VAL A 138 19.97 6.58 -15.70
N ALA A 139 21.20 6.17 -15.98
CA ALA A 139 22.40 6.87 -15.50
C ALA A 139 22.47 8.30 -16.04
N LYS A 140 22.21 8.49 -17.35
CA LYS A 140 22.15 9.81 -17.99
C LYS A 140 21.06 10.70 -17.39
N VAL A 141 19.82 10.21 -17.34
CA VAL A 141 18.64 10.98 -16.88
C VAL A 141 18.74 11.33 -15.39
N SER A 142 19.32 10.45 -14.58
CA SER A 142 19.53 10.73 -13.16
C SER A 142 20.72 11.65 -12.86
N GLY A 143 21.50 12.06 -13.87
CA GLY A 143 22.75 12.80 -13.65
C GLY A 143 23.77 12.00 -12.83
N GLY A 144 23.77 10.67 -12.95
CA GLY A 144 24.58 9.76 -12.14
C GLY A 144 23.98 9.39 -10.77
N GLY A 145 22.88 10.02 -10.37
CA GLY A 145 22.26 9.81 -9.06
C GLY A 145 21.80 8.36 -8.81
N SER A 146 21.40 7.61 -9.84
CA SER A 146 21.00 6.20 -9.70
C SER A 146 22.12 5.27 -9.18
N SER A 147 23.37 5.69 -9.37
CA SER A 147 24.55 4.97 -8.90
C SER A 147 24.90 5.30 -7.44
N ILE A 148 24.42 6.42 -6.90
CA ILE A 148 24.62 6.80 -5.50
C ILE A 148 23.82 5.86 -4.61
N LYS A 149 24.51 5.09 -3.78
CA LYS A 149 23.90 4.21 -2.78
C LYS A 149 23.99 4.86 -1.40
N PRO A 150 22.98 4.68 -0.54
CA PRO A 150 23.10 5.12 0.84
C PRO A 150 24.16 4.28 1.56
N THR A 151 24.85 4.90 2.50
CA THR A 151 25.78 4.21 3.40
C THR A 151 24.98 3.48 4.47
N VAL A 152 25.35 2.24 4.82
CA VAL A 152 24.73 1.57 5.96
C VAL A 152 25.24 2.23 7.24
N SER A 153 24.34 2.66 8.11
CA SER A 153 24.73 3.29 9.38
C SER A 153 25.05 2.24 10.44
N GLU A 154 25.76 2.65 11.49
CA GLU A 154 25.99 1.84 12.70
C GLU A 154 24.72 1.70 13.57
N LEU A 155 23.69 2.49 13.32
CA LEU A 155 22.40 2.41 13.99
C LEU A 155 21.73 1.08 13.68
N THR A 156 21.36 0.35 14.72
CA THR A 156 20.77 -0.98 14.63
C THR A 156 19.41 -1.04 15.30
N PHE A 157 18.53 -1.88 14.76
CA PHE A 157 17.33 -2.31 15.46
C PHE A 157 17.71 -3.31 16.54
N ALA A 158 16.85 -3.44 17.56
CA ALA A 158 16.97 -4.49 18.55
C ALA A 158 17.11 -5.87 17.87
N PRO A 159 17.93 -6.78 18.45
CA PRO A 159 18.12 -8.10 17.88
C PRO A 159 16.81 -8.88 17.89
N GLN A 160 16.66 -9.77 16.91
CA GLN A 160 15.57 -10.73 16.87
C GLN A 160 15.61 -11.60 18.14
N PRO A 161 14.47 -11.86 18.79
CA PRO A 161 14.47 -12.71 19.98
C PRO A 161 14.69 -14.18 19.61
N ALA A 162 15.14 -14.95 20.61
CA ALA A 162 15.46 -16.37 20.43
C ALA A 162 14.21 -17.25 20.22
N GLN A 163 13.05 -16.84 20.74
CA GLN A 163 11.79 -17.59 20.65
C GLN A 163 10.63 -16.70 20.22
N GLU A 164 9.86 -17.22 19.27
CA GLU A 164 8.74 -16.52 18.66
C GLU A 164 7.46 -17.33 18.76
N VAL A 165 6.36 -16.63 19.04
CA VAL A 165 5.02 -17.23 19.11
C VAL A 165 4.24 -16.71 17.91
N PHE A 166 4.14 -17.56 16.88
CA PHE A 166 3.36 -17.24 15.69
C PHE A 166 1.89 -17.59 15.88
N GLY A 167 1.03 -16.75 15.31
CA GLY A 167 -0.40 -16.96 15.27
C GLY A 167 -0.82 -18.04 14.29
N SER A 168 -2.12 -18.34 14.28
CA SER A 168 -2.74 -19.35 13.43
C SER A 168 -3.69 -18.71 12.42
N VAL A 169 -3.86 -19.33 11.25
CA VAL A 169 -4.82 -18.91 10.23
C VAL A 169 -5.76 -20.06 9.88
N LYS A 170 -7.05 -19.80 10.01
CA LYS A 170 -8.15 -20.65 9.54
C LYS A 170 -8.91 -19.93 8.44
N LEU A 171 -9.21 -20.63 7.35
CA LEU A 171 -9.94 -20.08 6.22
C LEU A 171 -11.19 -20.93 5.98
N VAL A 172 -12.35 -20.28 5.90
CA VAL A 172 -13.64 -20.92 5.64
C VAL A 172 -14.37 -20.12 4.57
N ALA A 173 -14.91 -20.81 3.58
CA ALA A 173 -15.62 -20.20 2.46
C ALA A 173 -17.13 -20.39 2.61
N SER A 174 -17.91 -19.38 2.23
CA SER A 174 -19.36 -19.53 2.12
C SER A 174 -19.73 -20.55 1.04
N PRO A 175 -20.94 -21.14 1.07
CA PRO A 175 -21.40 -22.07 0.02
C PRO A 175 -21.36 -21.46 -1.38
N ASN A 176 -21.46 -20.13 -1.48
CA ASN A 176 -21.47 -19.40 -2.76
C ASN A 176 -20.06 -19.00 -3.23
N THR A 177 -19.02 -19.30 -2.46
CA THR A 177 -17.64 -18.93 -2.78
C THR A 177 -16.94 -20.09 -3.49
N ASP A 178 -16.41 -19.82 -4.68
CA ASP A 178 -15.63 -20.81 -5.44
C ASP A 178 -14.41 -21.32 -4.64
N ALA A 179 -14.22 -22.65 -4.64
CA ALA A 179 -13.13 -23.33 -3.94
C ALA A 179 -11.72 -22.85 -4.37
N LEU A 180 -11.58 -22.29 -5.58
CA LEU A 180 -10.34 -21.71 -6.08
C LEU A 180 -9.83 -20.59 -5.16
N HIS A 181 -10.74 -19.79 -4.57
CA HIS A 181 -10.36 -18.68 -3.69
C HIS A 181 -9.75 -19.18 -2.39
N LEU A 182 -10.32 -20.24 -1.82
CA LEU A 182 -9.75 -20.91 -0.64
C LEU A 182 -8.36 -21.49 -0.96
N LYS A 183 -8.20 -22.12 -2.14
CA LYS A 183 -6.90 -22.62 -2.62
C LYS A 183 -5.88 -21.49 -2.80
N GLY A 184 -6.31 -20.35 -3.34
CA GLY A 184 -5.50 -19.14 -3.52
C GLY A 184 -4.98 -18.58 -2.20
N LEU A 185 -5.85 -18.38 -1.22
CA LEU A 185 -5.44 -17.87 0.10
C LEU A 185 -4.59 -18.88 0.89
N LYS A 186 -4.88 -20.19 0.80
CA LYS A 186 -4.00 -21.23 1.39
C LYS A 186 -2.58 -21.17 0.81
N ARG A 187 -2.43 -20.88 -0.49
CA ARG A 187 -1.11 -20.65 -1.09
C ARG A 187 -0.41 -19.43 -0.51
N GLU A 188 -1.14 -18.31 -0.32
CA GLU A 188 -0.58 -17.11 0.32
C GLU A 188 -0.12 -17.36 1.76
N VAL A 189 -0.89 -18.14 2.54
CA VAL A 189 -0.48 -18.60 3.88
C VAL A 189 0.84 -19.39 3.81
N ALA A 190 0.91 -20.39 2.94
CA ALA A 190 2.10 -21.22 2.80
C ALA A 190 3.33 -20.42 2.32
N VAL A 191 3.14 -19.49 1.39
CA VAL A 191 4.19 -18.57 0.94
C VAL A 191 4.69 -17.72 2.10
N PHE A 192 3.78 -17.10 2.86
CA PHE A 192 4.16 -16.24 3.96
C PHE A 192 4.87 -17.00 5.09
N ASN A 193 4.38 -18.19 5.48
CA ASN A 193 5.03 -19.02 6.49
C ASN A 193 6.48 -19.38 6.11
N ARG A 194 6.76 -19.64 4.83
CA ARG A 194 8.13 -19.85 4.35
C ARG A 194 8.98 -18.57 4.40
N LEU A 195 8.37 -17.41 4.13
CA LEU A 195 9.08 -16.13 4.14
C LEU A 195 9.46 -15.69 5.56
N ILE A 196 8.59 -15.90 6.56
CA ILE A 196 8.86 -15.52 7.95
C ILE A 196 9.87 -16.44 8.65
N ALA A 197 10.07 -17.66 8.15
CA ALA A 197 11.12 -18.56 8.64
C ALA A 197 12.55 -18.06 8.30
N ARG A 198 12.68 -17.06 7.43
CA ARG A 198 13.95 -16.43 7.05
C ARG A 198 13.80 -14.90 7.08
N PRO A 199 13.72 -14.30 8.29
CA PRO A 199 13.55 -12.87 8.46
C PRO A 199 14.64 -12.08 7.72
N LEU A 200 14.27 -10.94 7.15
CA LEU A 200 15.25 -9.93 6.72
C LEU A 200 15.52 -9.01 7.89
N LYS A 201 16.78 -8.77 8.22
CA LYS A 201 17.08 -7.77 9.24
C LYS A 201 16.65 -6.38 8.75
N PRO A 202 15.88 -5.62 9.55
CA PRO A 202 15.65 -4.22 9.25
C PRO A 202 16.97 -3.45 9.29
N THR A 203 17.10 -2.41 8.47
CA THR A 203 18.34 -1.64 8.36
C THR A 203 18.07 -0.15 8.42
N VAL A 204 19.06 0.59 8.92
CA VAL A 204 19.14 2.04 8.82
C VAL A 204 20.29 2.36 7.87
N SER A 205 20.03 3.25 6.93
CA SER A 205 21.00 3.71 5.95
C SER A 205 20.92 5.23 5.84
N GLU A 206 22.02 5.89 5.49
CA GLU A 206 22.11 7.33 5.45
C GLU A 206 22.54 7.86 4.09
N TYR A 207 22.00 9.04 3.75
CA TYR A 207 22.49 9.89 2.69
C TYR A 207 23.09 11.16 3.30
N ARG A 208 24.13 11.72 2.67
CA ARG A 208 24.79 12.94 3.14
C ARG A 208 24.62 14.07 2.15
N ASN A 209 24.35 15.27 2.65
CA ASN A 209 24.22 16.50 1.86
C ASN A 209 23.24 16.35 0.70
N VAL A 210 21.98 16.04 1.02
CA VAL A 210 20.93 15.78 0.03
C VAL A 210 19.72 16.67 0.26
N PHE A 211 19.00 16.96 -0.82
CA PHE A 211 17.64 17.44 -0.73
C PHE A 211 16.67 16.26 -0.59
N THR A 212 15.57 16.49 0.13
CA THR A 212 14.46 15.55 0.19
C THR A 212 13.11 16.26 0.02
N HIS A 213 12.32 15.80 -0.94
CA HIS A 213 10.96 16.30 -1.21
C HIS A 213 9.95 15.62 -0.29
N PRO A 214 8.79 16.24 0.02
CA PRO A 214 7.65 15.63 0.71
C PRO A 214 7.11 14.32 0.11
N SER A 215 7.71 13.75 -0.93
CA SER A 215 7.35 12.46 -1.51
C SER A 215 8.35 11.36 -1.12
N GLY A 216 9.43 11.73 -0.44
CA GLY A 216 10.63 10.91 -0.26
C GLY A 216 11.48 10.78 -1.52
N GLN A 217 11.43 11.76 -2.43
CA GLN A 217 12.37 11.89 -3.54
C GLN A 217 13.64 12.58 -3.03
N ILE A 218 14.81 12.08 -3.47
CA ILE A 218 16.12 12.49 -2.97
C ILE A 218 17.01 12.87 -4.15
N TRP A 219 17.70 13.99 -4.06
CA TRP A 219 18.72 14.43 -5.03
C TRP A 219 19.84 15.20 -4.34
N THR A 220 20.96 15.32 -5.02
CA THR A 220 22.15 16.06 -4.57
C THR A 220 22.15 17.49 -5.11
N GLU A 221 23.07 18.34 -4.63
CA GLU A 221 23.20 19.74 -5.07
C GLU A 221 23.53 19.92 -6.55
N ASN A 222 24.28 18.98 -7.15
CA ASN A 222 24.50 18.96 -8.60
C ASN A 222 23.27 18.42 -9.39
N LYS A 223 22.08 18.39 -8.76
CA LYS A 223 20.81 17.94 -9.33
C LYS A 223 20.77 16.47 -9.74
N ALA A 224 21.72 15.64 -9.25
CA ALA A 224 21.69 14.20 -9.51
C ALA A 224 20.57 13.52 -8.69
N ILE A 225 19.66 12.82 -9.36
CA ILE A 225 18.46 12.24 -8.76
C ILE A 225 18.80 10.85 -8.20
N VAL A 226 18.89 10.75 -6.88
CA VAL A 226 19.26 9.52 -6.15
C VAL A 226 18.05 8.59 -6.00
N VAL A 227 16.91 9.15 -5.59
CA VAL A 227 15.65 8.41 -5.45
C VAL A 227 14.55 9.20 -6.15
N SER A 228 14.05 8.71 -7.28
CA SER A 228 12.93 9.38 -7.95
C SER A 228 11.57 8.91 -7.42
N LYS A 229 10.66 9.87 -7.22
CA LYS A 229 9.22 9.62 -7.01
C LYS A 229 8.36 10.23 -8.12
N GLY A 230 8.99 10.80 -9.16
CA GLY A 230 8.34 11.40 -10.32
C GLY A 230 7.79 12.80 -10.07
N PHE A 231 8.33 13.51 -9.07
CA PHE A 231 8.01 14.91 -8.80
C PHE A 231 9.11 15.81 -9.38
N PRO A 232 8.79 17.03 -9.85
CA PRO A 232 9.82 18.00 -10.24
C PRO A 232 10.79 18.30 -9.09
N LEU A 233 11.98 18.82 -9.42
CA LEU A 233 12.89 19.37 -8.43
C LEU A 233 12.47 20.82 -8.17
N ASP A 234 11.82 21.07 -7.05
CA ASP A 234 11.32 22.38 -6.62
C ASP A 234 12.39 23.23 -5.95
N VAL A 235 13.48 22.63 -5.48
CA VAL A 235 14.64 23.30 -4.88
C VAL A 235 15.93 22.74 -5.49
N THR A 236 16.90 23.61 -5.75
CA THR A 236 18.21 23.17 -6.27
C THR A 236 19.41 23.80 -5.56
N ASP A 237 19.16 24.75 -4.67
CA ASP A 237 20.18 25.43 -3.88
C ASP A 237 19.76 25.40 -2.40
N ARG A 238 20.68 25.05 -1.49
CA ARG A 238 20.39 24.93 -0.07
C ARG A 238 20.01 26.28 0.57
N THR A 239 20.39 27.40 -0.04
CA THR A 239 19.98 28.75 0.40
C THR A 239 18.51 29.05 0.15
N GLN A 240 17.84 28.27 -0.72
CA GLN A 240 16.43 28.44 -1.08
C GLN A 240 15.49 27.74 -0.10
N THR A 241 16.01 26.96 0.85
CA THR A 241 15.22 26.12 1.74
C THR A 241 15.85 25.98 3.12
N GLU A 242 15.13 25.36 4.04
CA GLU A 242 15.64 25.02 5.37
C GLU A 242 16.77 23.99 5.28
N ASN A 243 17.83 24.20 6.05
CA ASN A 243 18.89 23.22 6.27
C ASN A 243 18.66 22.50 7.60
N ILE A 244 18.50 21.18 7.54
CA ILE A 244 18.31 20.31 8.69
C ILE A 244 19.57 19.46 8.89
N PRO A 245 20.29 19.59 10.03
CA PRO A 245 21.52 18.83 10.25
C PRO A 245 21.30 17.30 10.25
N LEU A 246 20.27 16.83 10.94
CA LEU A 246 19.97 15.40 11.10
C LEU A 246 18.48 15.15 11.02
N ALA A 247 18.07 14.21 10.15
CA ALA A 247 16.67 13.84 10.05
C ALA A 247 16.43 12.38 9.66
N LEU A 248 15.34 11.80 10.16
CA LEU A 248 14.77 10.54 9.70
C LEU A 248 13.68 10.79 8.65
N GLY A 249 13.86 10.20 7.46
CA GLY A 249 12.90 10.30 6.36
C GLY A 249 11.67 9.39 6.52
N LEU A 250 10.57 9.95 7.00
CA LEU A 250 9.21 9.38 6.92
C LEU A 250 8.27 10.20 6.03
N ASN A 251 8.81 11.21 5.34
CA ASN A 251 8.09 12.18 4.54
C ASN A 251 7.45 11.58 3.28
N ARG A 252 7.63 10.30 2.98
CA ARG A 252 6.82 9.63 1.98
C ARG A 252 5.44 9.39 2.59
N GLY A 253 4.48 10.27 2.31
CA GLY A 253 3.14 10.18 2.90
C GLY A 253 2.50 8.77 2.82
N SER A 254 1.85 8.35 3.89
CA SER A 254 1.13 7.07 3.95
C SER A 254 -0.24 7.18 3.25
N ARG A 255 -0.78 6.04 2.77
CA ARG A 255 -2.11 5.97 2.15
C ARG A 255 -3.11 5.34 3.11
N GLY A 256 -3.36 6.03 4.22
CA GLY A 256 -4.28 5.56 5.26
C GLY A 256 -3.58 4.76 6.36
N ILE A 257 -4.30 4.57 7.46
CA ILE A 257 -3.75 4.12 8.75
C ILE A 257 -3.05 2.76 8.69
N TYR A 258 -3.50 1.83 7.84
CA TYR A 258 -2.81 0.55 7.64
C TYR A 258 -1.36 0.76 7.20
N HIS A 259 -1.13 1.57 6.16
CA HIS A 259 0.22 1.79 5.67
C HIS A 259 1.06 2.50 6.72
N TRP A 260 0.50 3.47 7.44
CA TRP A 260 1.22 4.14 8.52
C TRP A 260 1.65 3.15 9.61
N LEU A 261 0.68 2.46 10.24
CA LEU A 261 0.95 1.57 11.36
C LEU A 261 1.84 0.40 10.96
N ILE A 262 1.74 -0.12 9.74
CA ILE A 262 2.37 -1.39 9.37
C ILE A 262 3.63 -1.20 8.51
N ASP A 263 3.70 -0.17 7.67
CA ASP A 263 4.83 0.03 6.74
C ASP A 263 5.78 1.19 7.15
N TYR A 264 5.32 2.12 8.01
CA TYR A 264 6.08 3.32 8.39
C TYR A 264 6.44 3.34 9.87
N LEU A 265 5.47 3.16 10.77
CA LEU A 265 5.71 3.22 12.21
C LEU A 265 6.81 2.25 12.70
N PRO A 266 6.93 1.00 12.21
CA PRO A 266 8.04 0.12 12.59
C PRO A 266 9.43 0.71 12.37
N ARG A 267 9.57 1.65 11.43
CA ARG A 267 10.85 2.28 11.09
C ARG A 267 11.37 3.19 12.19
N LEU A 268 10.57 3.47 13.21
CA LEU A 268 10.92 4.27 14.38
C LEU A 268 11.37 3.44 15.58
N ALA A 269 11.26 2.10 15.52
CA ALA A 269 11.48 1.22 16.69
C ALA A 269 12.89 1.28 17.30
N TRP A 270 13.88 1.81 16.57
CA TRP A 270 15.26 2.00 17.02
C TRP A 270 15.56 3.43 17.49
N LEU A 271 14.66 4.39 17.20
CA LEU A 271 14.97 5.81 17.28
C LEU A 271 15.16 6.27 18.73
N LYS A 272 14.25 5.89 19.64
CA LYS A 272 14.38 6.27 21.06
C LYS A 272 15.65 5.69 21.68
N SER A 273 15.93 4.41 21.46
CA SER A 273 17.14 3.77 22.00
C SER A 273 18.45 4.33 21.43
N SER A 274 18.39 5.07 20.31
CA SER A 274 19.57 5.70 19.71
C SER A 274 19.96 7.02 20.37
N GLY A 275 19.06 7.66 21.13
CA GLY A 275 19.29 8.99 21.72
C GLY A 275 19.45 10.13 20.72
N LEU A 276 19.21 9.89 19.41
CA LEU A 276 19.44 10.89 18.37
C LEU A 276 18.52 12.11 18.48
N ILE A 277 17.32 11.94 19.01
CA ILE A 277 16.38 13.07 19.18
C ILE A 277 16.90 13.99 20.28
N GLU A 278 17.21 13.41 21.44
CA GLU A 278 17.59 14.16 22.64
C GLU A 278 19.00 14.72 22.56
N ASN A 279 19.95 13.95 22.00
CA ASN A 279 21.38 14.32 22.00
C ASN A 279 21.81 15.07 20.73
N GLU A 280 21.19 14.79 19.59
CA GLU A 280 21.60 15.34 18.27
C GLU A 280 20.49 16.17 17.61
N GLY A 281 19.32 16.34 18.25
CA GLY A 281 18.22 17.13 17.70
C GLY A 281 17.60 16.56 16.42
N CYS A 282 17.68 15.23 16.23
CA CYS A 282 17.17 14.55 15.04
C CYS A 282 15.69 14.86 14.78
N LYS A 283 15.38 15.30 13.56
CA LYS A 283 14.00 15.57 13.12
C LYS A 283 13.34 14.35 12.48
N ILE A 284 12.05 14.17 12.70
CA ILE A 284 11.22 13.18 12.00
C ILE A 284 10.47 13.88 10.88
N LEU A 285 10.90 13.67 9.64
CA LEU A 285 10.28 14.34 8.49
C LEU A 285 8.95 13.67 8.15
N LEU A 286 7.86 14.42 8.11
CA LEU A 286 6.54 13.96 7.65
C LEU A 286 6.06 14.78 6.45
N ASN A 287 5.07 14.27 5.71
CA ASN A 287 4.43 15.02 4.64
C ASN A 287 3.29 15.88 5.21
N ALA A 288 3.32 17.20 4.98
CA ALA A 288 2.32 18.13 5.51
C ALA A 288 0.88 17.88 5.00
N ALA A 289 0.73 17.31 3.80
CA ALA A 289 -0.57 17.02 3.18
C ALA A 289 -1.22 15.71 3.68
N ARG A 290 -0.80 15.16 4.82
CA ARG A 290 -1.28 13.87 5.35
C ARG A 290 -1.97 14.00 6.71
N SER A 291 -2.66 12.92 7.05
CA SER A 291 -3.71 12.81 8.06
C SER A 291 -3.25 12.96 9.52
N GLY A 292 -4.18 13.38 10.38
CA GLY A 292 -3.96 13.56 11.83
C GLY A 292 -3.40 12.33 12.55
N PHE A 293 -3.77 11.11 12.14
CA PHE A 293 -3.30 9.90 12.83
C PHE A 293 -1.77 9.75 12.88
N GLU A 294 -1.03 10.30 11.90
CA GLU A 294 0.44 10.20 11.92
C GLU A 294 0.99 11.01 13.11
N GLN A 295 0.46 12.21 13.30
CA GLN A 295 0.77 13.08 14.43
C GLN A 295 0.29 12.46 15.75
N ASP A 296 -0.97 12.03 15.83
CA ASP A 296 -1.55 11.45 17.05
C ASP A 296 -0.72 10.27 17.57
N THR A 297 -0.28 9.37 16.68
CA THR A 297 0.58 8.25 17.09
C THR A 297 1.96 8.69 17.58
N LEU A 298 2.55 9.75 17.00
CA LEU A 298 3.86 10.23 17.43
C LEU A 298 3.77 10.99 18.74
N GLU A 299 2.66 11.70 18.99
CA GLU A 299 2.38 12.32 20.30
C GLU A 299 2.17 11.26 21.38
N MET A 300 1.45 10.18 21.08
CA MET A 300 1.31 9.05 22.01
C MET A 300 2.64 8.36 22.31
N LEU A 301 3.61 8.46 21.40
CA LEU A 301 4.97 7.95 21.57
C LEU A 301 5.95 8.98 22.14
N ASP A 302 5.47 10.16 22.56
CA ASP A 302 6.31 11.29 23.00
C ASP A 302 7.38 11.71 21.95
N LEU A 303 7.15 11.41 20.67
CA LEU A 303 7.98 11.78 19.52
C LEU A 303 7.44 13.01 18.77
N GLY A 304 6.29 13.54 19.18
CA GLY A 304 5.61 14.66 18.51
C GLY A 304 6.46 15.92 18.38
N ASN A 305 7.30 16.23 19.36
CA ASN A 305 8.17 17.43 19.36
C ASN A 305 9.32 17.34 18.34
N ALA A 306 9.67 16.13 17.87
CA ALA A 306 10.70 15.93 16.86
C ALA A 306 10.18 16.06 15.43
N VAL A 307 8.85 16.17 15.25
CA VAL A 307 8.21 16.16 13.93
C VAL A 307 8.49 17.46 13.16
N GLN A 308 8.96 17.31 11.92
CA GLN A 308 9.04 18.39 10.92
C GLN A 308 8.13 18.05 9.75
N LYS A 309 7.02 18.79 9.59
CA LYS A 309 6.09 18.61 8.46
C LYS A 309 6.59 19.36 7.24
N LEU A 310 6.68 18.67 6.10
CA LEU A 310 7.20 19.20 4.85
C LEU A 310 6.08 19.41 3.83
N ASP A 311 5.93 20.63 3.35
CA ASP A 311 5.12 21.03 2.20
C ASP A 311 5.97 21.30 0.94
N ARG A 312 7.26 21.59 1.14
CA ARG A 312 8.30 21.76 0.11
C ARG A 312 9.56 20.97 0.46
N SER A 313 10.49 20.91 -0.47
CA SER A 313 11.75 20.19 -0.27
C SER A 313 12.74 20.95 0.62
N VAL A 314 13.46 20.21 1.46
CA VAL A 314 14.47 20.70 2.41
C VAL A 314 15.83 20.10 2.12
N PHE A 315 16.90 20.77 2.55
CA PHE A 315 18.25 20.23 2.53
C PHE A 315 18.55 19.53 3.86
N VAL A 316 19.17 18.35 3.80
CA VAL A 316 19.51 17.54 4.98
C VAL A 316 20.97 17.10 4.90
N GLU A 317 21.77 17.48 5.89
CA GLU A 317 23.19 17.11 5.96
C GLU A 317 23.37 15.61 6.20
N ARG A 318 22.56 15.02 7.08
CA ARG A 318 22.49 13.59 7.34
C ARG A 318 21.04 13.08 7.34
N LEU A 319 20.62 12.49 6.23
CA LEU A 319 19.28 11.91 6.07
C LEU A 319 19.29 10.41 6.33
N LEU A 320 18.72 10.01 7.46
CA LEU A 320 18.51 8.61 7.82
C LEU A 320 17.28 8.05 7.12
N VAL A 321 17.39 6.82 6.61
CA VAL A 321 16.32 6.07 5.95
C VAL A 321 16.32 4.65 6.48
N ALA A 322 15.30 4.34 7.27
CA ALA A 322 15.07 3.00 7.78
C ALA A 322 14.22 2.16 6.81
N ARG A 323 14.56 0.88 6.70
CA ARG A 323 13.85 -0.10 5.88
C ARG A 323 13.36 -1.24 6.76
N VAL A 324 12.05 -1.30 6.92
CA VAL A 324 11.32 -2.40 7.55
C VAL A 324 10.24 -2.85 6.59
N GLY A 325 10.07 -4.17 6.43
CA GLY A 325 8.96 -4.75 5.68
C GLY A 325 8.42 -5.96 6.44
N PHE A 326 7.40 -6.64 5.90
CA PHE A 326 6.83 -7.82 6.57
C PHE A 326 7.83 -8.92 6.93
N ARG A 327 8.88 -9.12 6.12
CA ARG A 327 9.99 -10.03 6.44
C ARG A 327 10.93 -9.48 7.52
N GLY A 328 10.95 -8.17 7.74
CA GLY A 328 11.63 -7.57 8.89
C GLY A 328 10.77 -7.57 10.15
N MET A 329 9.45 -7.69 10.01
CA MET A 329 8.52 -7.90 11.12
C MET A 329 8.37 -9.38 11.51
N SER A 330 8.95 -10.33 10.77
CA SER A 330 9.04 -11.70 11.28
C SER A 330 10.03 -11.71 12.44
N GLY A 331 9.60 -12.30 13.54
CA GLY A 331 10.23 -12.11 14.83
C GLY A 331 9.83 -10.80 15.52
N TRP A 332 8.57 -10.39 15.35
CA TRP A 332 8.06 -9.04 15.60
C TRP A 332 8.42 -8.44 16.96
N ARG A 333 8.70 -9.28 17.97
CA ARG A 333 9.04 -8.94 19.35
C ARG A 333 10.09 -7.86 19.54
N HIS A 334 11.07 -7.79 18.64
CA HIS A 334 12.09 -6.73 18.66
C HIS A 334 11.55 -5.34 18.23
N LEU A 335 10.38 -5.30 17.62
CA LEU A 335 9.62 -4.09 17.25
C LEU A 335 8.46 -3.83 18.21
N ASP A 336 8.17 -4.72 19.17
CA ASP A 336 7.02 -4.59 20.08
C ASP A 336 7.08 -3.31 20.88
N SER A 337 8.27 -2.85 21.24
CA SER A 337 8.45 -1.68 22.09
C SER A 337 7.62 -0.49 21.64
N ILE A 338 7.57 -0.22 20.33
CA ILE A 338 6.79 0.92 19.80
C ILE A 338 5.28 0.68 19.86
N TYR A 339 4.81 -0.55 19.64
CA TYR A 339 3.37 -0.85 19.69
C TYR A 339 2.87 -1.09 21.11
N GLU A 340 3.72 -1.61 21.98
CA GLU A 340 3.50 -1.79 23.39
C GLU A 340 3.38 -0.43 24.07
N GLU A 341 4.29 0.49 23.77
CA GLU A 341 4.20 1.87 24.27
C GLU A 341 2.90 2.56 23.81
N LEU A 342 2.54 2.41 22.52
CA LEU A 342 1.24 2.90 22.04
C LEU A 342 0.06 2.27 22.79
N GLY A 343 0.11 0.97 23.04
CA GLY A 343 -0.93 0.22 23.75
C GLY A 343 -1.07 0.62 25.22
N GLU A 344 0.04 0.82 25.92
CA GLU A 344 0.08 1.28 27.31
C GLU A 344 -0.40 2.73 27.43
N ARG A 345 0.05 3.61 26.54
CA ARG A 345 -0.44 4.99 26.48
C ARG A 345 -1.94 5.03 26.19
N ALA A 346 -2.42 4.22 25.25
CA ALA A 346 -3.84 4.07 24.95
C ALA A 346 -4.64 3.60 26.16
N SER A 347 -4.14 2.61 26.90
CA SER A 347 -4.79 2.09 28.11
C SER A 347 -4.87 3.13 29.22
N THR A 348 -3.80 3.89 29.43
CA THR A 348 -3.75 5.00 30.39
C THR A 348 -4.77 6.09 30.04
N LEU A 349 -4.85 6.46 28.76
CA LEU A 349 -5.84 7.43 28.27
C LEU A 349 -7.27 6.90 28.42
N ALA A 350 -7.49 5.61 28.13
CA ALA A 350 -8.80 4.98 28.31
C ALA A 350 -9.24 4.97 29.78
N ALA A 351 -8.34 4.64 30.71
CA ALA A 351 -8.63 4.70 32.14
C ALA A 351 -8.96 6.13 32.60
N SER A 352 -8.17 7.12 32.15
CA SER A 352 -8.36 8.54 32.50
C SER A 352 -9.68 9.11 31.96
N ASN A 353 -10.14 8.62 30.80
CA ASN A 353 -11.39 9.05 30.18
C ASN A 353 -12.60 8.15 30.55
N THR A 354 -12.42 7.16 31.43
CA THR A 354 -13.46 6.15 31.76
C THR A 354 -14.06 5.51 30.51
N ALA A 355 -13.23 5.23 29.51
CA ALA A 355 -13.67 4.76 28.20
C ALA A 355 -14.12 3.29 28.25
N GLU A 356 -15.18 2.95 27.53
CA GLU A 356 -15.65 1.56 27.41
C GLU A 356 -14.63 0.72 26.61
N LEU A 357 -14.28 -0.45 27.16
CA LEU A 357 -13.36 -1.41 26.55
C LEU A 357 -14.04 -2.78 26.43
N PRO A 358 -14.90 -2.97 25.41
CA PRO A 358 -15.64 -4.22 25.25
C PRO A 358 -14.73 -5.41 24.93
N ASP A 359 -15.03 -6.56 25.56
CA ASP A 359 -14.27 -7.81 25.38
C ASP A 359 -14.42 -8.40 23.96
N ARG A 360 -15.61 -8.28 23.37
CA ARG A 360 -15.91 -8.72 22.00
C ARG A 360 -16.36 -7.55 21.17
N VAL A 361 -15.63 -7.28 20.08
CA VAL A 361 -15.81 -6.06 19.30
C VAL A 361 -16.10 -6.41 17.85
N TYR A 362 -17.20 -5.87 17.34
CA TYR A 362 -17.46 -5.83 15.91
C TYR A 362 -17.10 -4.45 15.39
N VAL A 363 -16.01 -4.34 14.64
CA VAL A 363 -15.64 -3.08 13.98
C VAL A 363 -16.47 -2.95 12.70
N THR A 364 -17.47 -2.08 12.76
CA THR A 364 -18.37 -1.82 11.63
C THR A 364 -17.68 -1.02 10.53
N ARG A 365 -18.15 -1.19 9.30
CA ARG A 365 -17.73 -0.48 8.10
C ARG A 365 -18.91 0.16 7.37
N ARG A 366 -19.99 0.48 8.09
CA ARG A 366 -21.15 1.20 7.53
C ARG A 366 -20.79 2.53 6.86
N ASP A 367 -19.67 3.14 7.26
CA ASP A 367 -19.12 4.38 6.70
C ASP A 367 -18.23 4.16 5.46
N ALA A 368 -18.00 2.92 5.05
CA ALA A 368 -17.09 2.62 3.95
C ALA A 368 -17.70 3.01 2.60
N ALA A 369 -17.01 3.89 1.85
CA ALA A 369 -17.39 4.23 0.48
C ALA A 369 -16.99 3.18 -0.57
N ARG A 370 -16.29 2.11 -0.17
CA ARG A 370 -15.82 1.02 -1.04
C ARG A 370 -15.92 -0.33 -0.37
N ARG A 371 -16.17 -1.36 -1.17
CA ARG A 371 -16.48 -2.73 -0.74
C ARG A 371 -17.62 -2.76 0.27
N VAL A 372 -18.73 -2.11 -0.08
CA VAL A 372 -19.90 -1.99 0.79
C VAL A 372 -20.53 -3.37 1.00
N MET A 373 -20.69 -3.78 2.26
CA MET A 373 -21.45 -4.98 2.61
C MET A 373 -22.94 -4.61 2.70
N LYS A 374 -23.75 -5.10 1.76
CA LYS A 374 -25.16 -4.70 1.62
C LYS A 374 -26.00 -5.03 2.85
N ASN A 375 -25.73 -6.16 3.49
CA ASN A 375 -26.47 -6.67 4.64
C ASN A 375 -25.68 -6.56 5.96
N GLU A 376 -24.83 -5.53 6.10
CA GLU A 376 -24.04 -5.35 7.32
C GLU A 376 -24.92 -5.18 8.58
N ALA A 377 -26.07 -4.53 8.46
CA ALA A 377 -27.02 -4.40 9.57
C ALA A 377 -27.49 -5.75 10.12
N ASP A 378 -27.70 -6.74 9.24
CA ASP A 378 -28.11 -8.10 9.65
C ASP A 378 -26.95 -8.85 10.33
N VAL A 379 -25.73 -8.67 9.80
CA VAL A 379 -24.50 -9.22 10.41
C VAL A 379 -24.27 -8.61 11.79
N GLU A 380 -24.46 -7.31 11.96
CA GLU A 380 -24.38 -6.63 13.25
C GLU A 380 -25.45 -7.15 14.23
N ALA A 381 -26.67 -7.38 13.77
CA ALA A 381 -27.74 -7.95 14.60
C ALA A 381 -27.38 -9.35 15.11
N VAL A 382 -26.78 -10.20 14.26
CA VAL A 382 -26.23 -11.50 14.68
C VAL A 382 -25.07 -11.33 15.65
N ALA A 383 -24.15 -10.39 15.40
CA ALA A 383 -23.01 -10.13 16.26
C ALA A 383 -23.46 -9.69 17.67
N ARG A 384 -24.42 -8.77 17.78
CA ARG A 384 -24.98 -8.32 19.07
C ARG A 384 -25.59 -9.48 19.85
N LYS A 385 -26.35 -10.37 19.18
CA LYS A 385 -26.90 -11.59 19.80
C LYS A 385 -25.84 -12.56 20.32
N LEU A 386 -24.60 -12.45 19.85
CA LEU A 386 -23.45 -13.25 20.27
C LEU A 386 -22.49 -12.49 21.21
N GLY A 387 -22.94 -11.35 21.75
CA GLY A 387 -22.25 -10.58 22.78
C GLY A 387 -21.19 -9.62 22.25
N PHE A 388 -21.22 -9.27 20.96
CA PHE A 388 -20.32 -8.24 20.42
C PHE A 388 -20.89 -6.83 20.66
N THR A 389 -20.05 -5.92 21.10
CA THR A 389 -20.29 -4.48 21.01
C THR A 389 -19.88 -3.99 19.62
N VAL A 390 -20.78 -3.29 18.93
CA VAL A 390 -20.52 -2.75 17.59
C VAL A 390 -19.87 -1.38 17.71
N MET A 391 -18.64 -1.23 17.18
CA MET A 391 -17.83 -0.03 17.27
C MET A 391 -17.52 0.53 15.89
N GLU A 392 -17.79 1.82 15.70
CA GLU A 392 -17.46 2.55 14.47
C GLU A 392 -16.18 3.37 14.70
N PHE A 393 -15.04 2.80 14.34
CA PHE A 393 -13.73 3.36 14.66
C PHE A 393 -13.52 4.78 14.13
N SER A 394 -14.11 5.12 12.98
CA SER A 394 -14.02 6.47 12.40
C SER A 394 -14.67 7.56 13.25
N LYS A 395 -15.49 7.20 14.25
CA LYS A 395 -16.19 8.13 15.15
C LYS A 395 -15.55 8.26 16.53
N ILE A 396 -14.48 7.54 16.81
CA ILE A 396 -13.82 7.56 18.12
C ILE A 396 -12.33 7.95 17.99
N PRO A 397 -11.74 8.57 19.02
CA PRO A 397 -10.33 8.96 19.00
C PRO A 397 -9.40 7.77 18.77
N LEU A 398 -8.24 8.02 18.15
CA LEU A 398 -7.28 6.98 17.80
C LEU A 398 -6.77 6.19 19.03
N TRP A 399 -6.53 6.88 20.15
CA TRP A 399 -6.14 6.23 21.40
C TRP A 399 -7.22 5.25 21.89
N HIS A 400 -8.51 5.55 21.67
CA HIS A 400 -9.61 4.66 22.08
C HIS A 400 -9.66 3.42 21.18
N GLN A 401 -9.42 3.60 19.88
CA GLN A 401 -9.29 2.47 18.93
C GLN A 401 -8.16 1.52 19.33
N PHE A 402 -6.99 2.05 19.72
CA PHE A 402 -5.87 1.23 20.21
C PHE A 402 -6.18 0.54 21.54
N ALA A 403 -6.81 1.25 22.48
CA ALA A 403 -7.19 0.66 23.77
C ALA A 403 -8.17 -0.50 23.55
N ILE A 404 -9.22 -0.32 22.75
CA ILE A 404 -10.15 -1.38 22.39
C ILE A 404 -9.39 -2.57 21.79
N ALA A 405 -8.50 -2.32 20.83
CA ALA A 405 -7.75 -3.40 20.18
C ALA A 405 -6.82 -4.16 21.13
N ARG A 406 -6.25 -3.48 22.13
CA ARG A 406 -5.39 -4.08 23.16
C ARG A 406 -6.15 -4.97 24.14
N HIS A 407 -7.35 -4.55 24.54
CA HIS A 407 -8.12 -5.18 25.61
C HIS A 407 -9.10 -6.25 25.13
N ALA A 408 -9.59 -6.17 23.89
CA ALA A 408 -10.54 -7.16 23.36
C ALA A 408 -9.94 -8.57 23.28
N SER A 409 -10.73 -9.58 23.65
CA SER A 409 -10.39 -11.00 23.39
C SER A 409 -10.83 -11.48 22.01
N VAL A 410 -11.84 -10.82 21.42
CA VAL A 410 -12.31 -11.11 20.05
C VAL A 410 -12.56 -9.82 19.27
N ILE A 411 -11.96 -9.69 18.09
CA ILE A 411 -12.24 -8.62 17.14
C ILE A 411 -12.77 -9.22 15.84
N MET A 412 -13.98 -8.81 15.46
CA MET A 412 -14.62 -9.17 14.21
C MET A 412 -14.81 -7.94 13.33
N SER A 413 -14.56 -8.03 12.03
CA SER A 413 -14.75 -6.89 11.11
C SER A 413 -14.90 -7.39 9.67
N PRO A 414 -15.66 -6.70 8.80
CA PRO A 414 -15.45 -6.82 7.38
C PRO A 414 -14.07 -6.30 6.97
N HIS A 415 -13.52 -6.82 5.87
CA HIS A 415 -12.16 -6.51 5.44
C HIS A 415 -11.85 -5.01 5.34
N GLY A 416 -10.87 -4.53 6.11
CA GLY A 416 -10.06 -3.36 5.80
C GLY A 416 -9.61 -2.58 7.04
N ALA A 417 -9.32 -1.29 6.88
CA ALA A 417 -8.29 -0.60 7.68
C ALA A 417 -8.55 -0.57 9.20
N GLY A 418 -9.79 -0.70 9.69
CA GLY A 418 -10.06 -0.86 11.13
C GLY A 418 -9.27 -2.02 11.75
N LEU A 419 -9.08 -3.12 11.01
CA LEU A 419 -8.29 -4.27 11.45
C LEU A 419 -6.78 -4.00 11.55
N SER A 420 -6.25 -2.85 11.12
CA SER A 420 -4.83 -2.55 11.34
C SER A 420 -4.50 -2.41 12.83
N HIS A 421 -5.48 -2.05 13.66
CA HIS A 421 -5.29 -1.86 15.10
C HIS A 421 -4.96 -3.16 15.84
N ILE A 422 -5.19 -4.35 15.25
CA ILE A 422 -4.78 -5.62 15.86
C ILE A 422 -3.26 -5.71 16.06
N ILE A 423 -2.48 -4.81 15.44
CA ILE A 423 -1.03 -4.71 15.68
C ILE A 423 -0.69 -4.30 17.12
N VAL A 424 -1.55 -3.55 17.82
CA VAL A 424 -1.34 -3.20 19.25
C VAL A 424 -1.98 -4.21 20.20
N ALA A 425 -2.63 -5.24 19.66
CA ALA A 425 -3.31 -6.25 20.47
C ALA A 425 -2.33 -7.22 21.14
N ASN A 426 -2.72 -7.68 22.32
CA ASN A 426 -1.99 -8.73 23.03
C ASN A 426 -2.02 -10.05 22.24
N PRO A 427 -0.95 -10.88 22.31
CA PRO A 427 -0.96 -12.22 21.73
C PRO A 427 -2.16 -13.04 22.20
N GLY A 428 -2.68 -13.90 21.33
CA GLY A 428 -3.84 -14.74 21.62
C GLY A 428 -5.20 -14.14 21.25
N LEU A 429 -5.25 -12.88 20.78
CA LEU A 429 -6.47 -12.25 20.25
C LEU A 429 -7.12 -13.17 19.19
N GLN A 430 -8.42 -13.39 19.32
CA GLN A 430 -9.20 -14.05 18.26
C GLN A 430 -9.66 -13.01 17.23
N VAL A 431 -9.21 -13.15 15.98
CA VAL A 431 -9.56 -12.24 14.88
C VAL A 431 -10.50 -12.95 13.93
N ILE A 432 -11.67 -12.36 13.66
CA ILE A 432 -12.66 -12.88 12.70
C ILE A 432 -12.81 -11.87 11.57
N GLU A 433 -12.31 -12.21 10.40
CA GLU A 433 -12.41 -11.33 9.23
C GLU A 433 -13.49 -11.81 8.27
N ILE A 434 -14.44 -10.93 7.94
CA ILE A 434 -15.42 -11.17 6.88
C ILE A 434 -14.84 -10.61 5.58
N LEU A 435 -14.36 -11.52 4.74
CA LEU A 435 -13.48 -11.23 3.63
C LEU A 435 -14.24 -11.36 2.29
N PRO A 436 -14.64 -10.26 1.63
CA PRO A 436 -15.02 -10.35 0.23
C PRO A 436 -13.82 -10.90 -0.53
N ILE A 437 -13.99 -11.75 -1.53
CA ILE A 437 -12.88 -12.35 -2.30
C ILE A 437 -13.21 -12.40 -3.80
N MET A 438 -12.20 -12.12 -4.62
CA MET A 438 -12.26 -12.27 -6.08
C MET A 438 -10.87 -12.63 -6.62
N GLU A 439 -10.79 -13.11 -7.85
CA GLU A 439 -9.51 -13.46 -8.46
C GLU A 439 -8.54 -12.27 -8.51
N GLY A 440 -7.24 -12.54 -8.33
CA GLY A 440 -6.19 -11.52 -8.32
C GLY A 440 -6.09 -10.69 -7.04
N THR A 441 -6.99 -10.86 -6.07
CA THR A 441 -7.00 -10.02 -4.85
C THR A 441 -6.37 -10.67 -3.61
N TYR A 442 -5.97 -11.93 -3.68
CA TYR A 442 -5.48 -12.71 -2.53
C TYR A 442 -4.38 -12.01 -1.75
N GLN A 443 -3.33 -11.52 -2.43
CA GLN A 443 -2.21 -10.85 -1.77
C GLN A 443 -2.59 -9.57 -1.04
N LEU A 444 -3.52 -8.80 -1.61
CA LEU A 444 -4.01 -7.55 -1.01
C LEU A 444 -4.95 -7.81 0.17
N ARG A 445 -5.65 -8.94 0.14
CA ARG A 445 -6.64 -9.35 1.15
C ARG A 445 -6.04 -10.18 2.28
N PHE A 446 -4.81 -10.66 2.12
CA PHE A 446 -4.10 -11.48 3.10
C PHE A 446 -3.38 -10.67 4.20
N ASN A 447 -3.49 -9.34 4.21
CA ASN A 447 -2.73 -8.46 5.11
C ASN A 447 -2.98 -8.73 6.60
N TYR A 448 -4.24 -8.88 7.04
CA TYR A 448 -4.55 -9.06 8.46
C TYR A 448 -4.25 -10.48 8.97
N ALA A 449 -4.29 -11.47 8.08
CA ALA A 449 -3.75 -12.80 8.36
C ALA A 449 -2.23 -12.74 8.60
N ARG A 450 -1.47 -11.98 7.80
CA ARG A 450 -0.02 -11.78 8.04
C ARG A 450 0.24 -11.11 9.39
N LEU A 451 -0.51 -10.06 9.71
CA LEU A 451 -0.43 -9.39 11.01
C LEU A 451 -0.74 -10.35 12.15
N SER A 452 -1.79 -11.15 12.01
CA SER A 452 -2.20 -12.13 13.01
C SER A 452 -1.14 -13.21 13.22
N ILE A 453 -0.51 -13.70 12.15
CA ILE A 453 0.60 -14.65 12.24
C ILE A 453 1.77 -14.03 13.00
N VAL A 454 2.21 -12.81 12.66
CA VAL A 454 3.35 -12.21 13.36
C VAL A 454 3.01 -11.86 14.81
N LYS A 455 1.79 -11.44 15.11
CA LYS A 455 1.37 -11.01 16.47
C LYS A 455 0.98 -12.13 17.43
N GLY A 456 0.96 -13.39 16.99
CA GLY A 456 0.53 -14.50 17.85
C GLY A 456 -1.00 -14.63 17.97
N HIS A 457 -1.77 -14.15 17.01
CA HIS A 457 -3.25 -14.12 17.06
C HIS A 457 -3.88 -15.38 16.47
N GLN A 458 -5.12 -15.66 16.85
CA GLN A 458 -5.94 -16.72 16.28
C GLN A 458 -6.87 -16.15 15.21
N TYR A 459 -6.44 -16.18 13.95
CA TYR A 459 -7.17 -15.58 12.85
C TYR A 459 -8.07 -16.58 12.13
N SER A 460 -9.32 -16.19 11.89
CA SER A 460 -10.30 -16.91 11.08
C SER A 460 -10.90 -15.99 10.01
N ALA A 461 -10.73 -16.33 8.73
CA ALA A 461 -11.42 -15.65 7.64
C ALA A 461 -12.69 -16.40 7.23
N TRP A 462 -13.78 -15.65 7.07
CA TRP A 462 -14.98 -16.07 6.35
C TRP A 462 -14.99 -15.42 4.96
N LEU A 463 -14.91 -16.22 3.90
CA LEU A 463 -14.82 -15.72 2.53
C LEU A 463 -16.22 -15.62 1.92
N GLU A 464 -16.50 -14.50 1.28
CA GLU A 464 -17.69 -14.26 0.46
C GLU A 464 -17.30 -13.84 -0.96
N PRO A 465 -18.03 -14.25 -2.01
CA PRO A 465 -17.70 -13.85 -3.35
C PRO A 465 -17.94 -12.34 -3.52
N GLN A 466 -17.01 -11.68 -4.20
CA GLN A 466 -17.21 -10.34 -4.72
C GLN A 466 -17.11 -10.40 -6.24
N HIS A 467 -18.16 -9.97 -6.95
CA HIS A 467 -18.15 -10.00 -8.40
C HIS A 467 -17.19 -8.95 -8.97
N PRO A 468 -16.34 -9.30 -9.94
CA PRO A 468 -15.58 -8.32 -10.69
C PRO A 468 -16.51 -7.25 -11.30
N GLY A 469 -16.11 -5.98 -11.21
CA GLY A 469 -16.93 -4.86 -11.68
C GLY A 469 -17.99 -4.35 -10.69
N PHE A 470 -18.29 -5.10 -9.64
CA PHE A 470 -19.20 -4.66 -8.56
C PHE A 470 -18.45 -4.43 -7.27
N ASP A 471 -18.61 -3.23 -6.72
CA ASP A 471 -17.95 -2.89 -5.46
C ASP A 471 -18.68 -3.50 -4.26
N ALA A 472 -20.00 -3.59 -4.29
CA ALA A 472 -20.80 -4.14 -3.19
C ALA A 472 -20.83 -5.68 -3.16
N TRP A 473 -21.06 -6.24 -1.97
CA TRP A 473 -21.12 -7.69 -1.71
C TRP A 473 -22.06 -7.99 -0.54
N THR A 474 -22.37 -9.27 -0.32
CA THR A 474 -23.36 -9.72 0.68
C THR A 474 -22.82 -10.94 1.42
N VAL A 475 -23.17 -11.08 2.69
CA VAL A 475 -22.86 -12.27 3.50
C VAL A 475 -24.01 -13.27 3.44
N ASP A 476 -23.70 -14.55 3.22
CA ASP A 476 -24.61 -15.68 3.44
C ASP A 476 -24.87 -15.80 4.95
N LEU A 477 -25.91 -15.11 5.42
CA LEU A 477 -26.15 -14.93 6.85
C LEU A 477 -26.39 -16.25 7.61
N PRO A 478 -27.16 -17.24 7.10
CA PRO A 478 -27.32 -18.52 7.78
C PRO A 478 -26.01 -19.30 7.91
N ALA A 479 -25.23 -19.41 6.83
CA ALA A 479 -23.96 -20.13 6.84
C ALA A 479 -22.93 -19.42 7.73
N PHE A 480 -22.86 -18.08 7.62
CA PHE A 480 -21.99 -17.24 8.44
C PHE A 480 -22.33 -17.36 9.93
N THR A 481 -23.60 -17.33 10.30
CA THR A 481 -24.04 -17.49 11.71
C THR A 481 -23.58 -18.82 12.29
N THR A 482 -23.66 -19.89 11.51
CA THR A 482 -23.19 -21.23 11.91
C THR A 482 -21.68 -21.25 12.10
N PHE A 483 -20.94 -20.69 11.15
CA PHE A 483 -19.49 -20.50 11.25
C PHE A 483 -19.11 -19.71 12.50
N LEU A 484 -19.75 -18.57 12.74
CA LEU A 484 -19.42 -17.67 13.85
C LEU A 484 -19.65 -18.37 15.20
N LYS A 485 -20.80 -19.04 15.39
CA LYS A 485 -21.07 -19.83 16.60
C LYS A 485 -20.02 -20.92 16.83
N LYS A 486 -19.57 -21.62 15.79
CA LYS A 486 -18.53 -22.66 15.90
C LYS A 486 -17.17 -22.06 16.26
N THR A 487 -16.81 -20.94 15.64
CA THR A 487 -15.54 -20.25 15.85
C THR A 487 -15.43 -19.68 17.26
N LEU A 488 -16.52 -19.14 17.84
CA LEU A 488 -16.53 -18.62 19.21
C LEU A 488 -16.53 -19.73 20.29
N LYS A 489 -17.03 -20.93 19.98
CA LYS A 489 -17.03 -22.08 20.91
C LYS A 489 -15.66 -22.76 21.04
N ALA A 490 -14.81 -22.62 20.01
CA ALA A 490 -13.48 -23.20 20.01
C ALA A 490 -12.55 -22.38 20.92
N ARG A 491 -12.70 -22.48 22.25
CA ARG A 491 -11.65 -22.04 23.18
C ARG A 491 -10.47 -23.01 23.07
N PRO A 492 -9.22 -22.52 23.01
CA PRO A 492 -8.05 -23.40 23.09
C PRO A 492 -8.00 -24.06 24.48
N ALA A 493 -7.67 -25.36 24.51
CA ALA A 493 -7.24 -26.01 25.73
C ALA A 493 -5.90 -25.39 26.15
N GLY A 494 -5.86 -24.73 27.32
CA GLY A 494 -4.62 -24.28 27.95
C GLY A 494 -4.46 -22.77 28.13
N SER A 495 -5.16 -22.20 29.10
CA SER A 495 -4.68 -21.09 29.94
C SER A 495 -5.45 -21.11 31.26
N GLY A 496 -5.19 -22.16 32.05
CA GLY A 496 -5.52 -22.17 33.46
C GLY A 496 -4.51 -21.30 34.21
N ARG A 497 -5.06 -20.36 34.98
CA ARG A 497 -4.52 -19.57 36.09
C ARG A 497 -3.05 -19.76 36.46
#